data_AF-A0A1R0V5X0-F1
#
_entry.id   AF-A0A1R0V5X0-F1
#
_cell.length_a   1.000
_cell.length_b   1.000
_cell.length_c   1.000
_cell.angle_alpha   90.00
_cell.angle_beta   90.00
_cell.angle_gamma   90.00
#
_symmetry.space_group_name_H-M   'P 1'
#
loop_
_entity.id
_entity.type
_entity.pdbx_description
1 polymer ?
#
loop_
_entity_poly.entity_id
_entity_poly.type
_entity_poly.pdbx_seq_one_letter_code
_entity_poly.pdbx_strand_id
1 'polypeptide(L)'
;MFGDLDIDTGTAAGKLQLSMFASFAQFERDRISERTKEPLAVKRAQGVKLGRPAVLSAQVVKRIRKERKAGKSLRAIAAELTADGVLTARGGAVWQVSTIQKILKGKQARKATS
;
A
#
# COMPACT_ATOMS: atom_id res chain seq x y z
N MET A 1 18.79 10.72 34.49
CA MET A 1 19.27 12.12 34.46
C MET A 1 18.69 12.82 33.22
N PHE A 2 17.36 12.95 33.14
CA PHE A 2 16.63 13.74 32.12
C PHE A 2 15.31 14.25 32.74
N GLY A 3 15.37 14.66 34.01
CA GLY A 3 14.19 14.97 34.82
C GLY A 3 14.14 16.42 35.29
N ASP A 4 15.00 17.30 34.75
CA ASP A 4 14.98 18.72 35.12
C ASP A 4 15.53 19.56 33.97
N LEU A 5 14.72 19.67 32.91
CA LEU A 5 14.80 20.82 32.01
C LEU A 5 13.75 21.77 32.56
N ASP A 6 14.11 22.56 33.57
CA ASP A 6 13.30 23.65 34.11
C ASP A 6 13.24 24.79 33.07
N ILE A 7 12.74 24.46 31.88
CA ILE A 7 12.47 25.41 30.80
C ILE A 7 11.15 26.06 31.14
N ASP A 8 11.23 27.20 31.81
CA ASP A 8 10.07 28.06 31.99
C ASP A 8 9.66 28.65 30.63
N THR A 9 8.74 27.95 29.97
CA THR A 9 8.10 28.37 28.72
C THR A 9 7.23 29.64 28.85
N GLY A 10 7.04 30.16 30.06
CA GLY A 10 6.49 31.49 30.31
C GLY A 10 7.47 32.61 29.98
N THR A 11 8.77 32.36 30.08
CA THR A 11 9.84 33.34 29.78
C THR A 11 10.20 33.40 28.30
N ALA A 12 10.75 34.54 27.86
CA ALA A 12 11.27 34.68 26.49
C ALA A 12 12.39 33.67 26.19
N ALA A 13 13.25 33.39 27.18
CA ALA A 13 14.34 32.42 27.05
C ALA A 13 13.82 30.98 26.90
N GLY A 14 12.84 30.58 27.72
CA GLY A 14 12.26 29.24 27.62
C GLY A 14 11.46 29.01 26.33
N LYS A 15 10.76 30.04 25.82
CA LYS A 15 10.10 29.98 24.50
C LYS A 15 11.10 29.81 23.36
N LEU A 16 12.25 30.49 23.42
CA LEU A 16 13.32 30.34 22.45
C LEU A 16 13.89 28.92 22.47
N GLN A 17 14.20 28.40 23.65
CA GLN A 17 14.73 27.04 23.82
C GLN A 17 13.74 26.00 23.31
N LEU A 18 12.46 26.11 23.66
CA LEU A 18 11.40 25.23 23.15
C LEU A 18 11.32 25.26 21.62
N SER A 19 11.34 26.47 21.03
CA SER A 19 11.28 26.64 19.57
C SER A 19 12.49 26.01 18.87
N MET A 20 13.66 26.10 19.52
CA MET A 20 14.88 25.48 19.01
C MET A 20 14.79 23.95 19.06
N PHE A 21 14.35 23.38 20.18
CA PHE A 21 14.13 21.92 20.28
C PHE A 21 13.09 21.42 19.29
N ALA A 22 11.98 22.15 19.11
CA ALA A 22 10.98 21.81 18.10
C ALA A 22 11.56 21.80 16.68
N SER A 23 12.39 22.80 16.35
CA SER A 23 13.07 22.88 15.06
C SER A 23 14.05 21.74 14.84
N PHE A 24 14.83 21.36 15.87
CA PHE A 24 15.72 20.20 15.80
C PHE A 24 14.95 18.88 15.63
N ALA A 25 13.87 18.69 16.40
CA ALA A 25 13.03 17.51 16.27
C ALA A 25 12.36 17.41 14.89
N GLN A 26 12.02 18.54 14.27
CA GLN A 26 11.52 18.58 12.90
C GLN A 26 12.63 18.22 11.90
N PHE A 27 13.81 18.82 12.04
CA PHE A 27 14.98 18.53 11.22
C PHE A 27 15.38 17.05 11.25
N GLU A 28 15.42 16.42 12.42
CA GLU A 28 15.74 14.98 12.52
C GLU A 28 14.68 14.10 11.84
N ARG A 29 13.39 14.43 11.99
CA ARG A 29 12.31 13.72 11.29
C ARG A 29 12.47 13.81 9.77
N ASP A 30 12.78 14.99 9.27
CA ASP A 30 12.96 15.22 7.83
C ASP A 30 14.21 14.49 7.30
N ARG A 31 15.34 14.56 8.02
CA ARG A 31 16.57 13.82 7.69
C ARG A 31 16.35 12.30 7.67
N ILE A 32 15.60 11.75 8.63
CA ILE A 32 15.25 10.32 8.64
C ILE A 32 14.35 9.98 7.43
N SER A 33 13.40 10.85 7.10
CA SER A 33 12.52 10.69 5.95
C SER A 33 13.30 10.66 4.63
N GLU A 34 14.25 11.58 4.44
CA GLU A 34 15.11 11.68 3.26
C GLU A 34 15.91 10.39 3.02
N ARG A 35 16.52 9.83 4.07
CA ARG A 35 17.26 8.55 3.99
C ARG A 35 16.43 7.36 3.50
N THR A 36 15.10 7.42 3.64
CA THR A 36 14.21 6.35 3.14
C THR A 36 13.69 6.65 1.74
N LYS A 37 13.56 7.91 1.36
CA LYS A 37 12.97 8.32 0.06
C LYS A 37 13.89 8.01 -1.10
N GLU A 38 15.20 8.24 -0.97
CA GLU A 38 16.17 8.00 -2.05
C GLU A 38 16.25 6.52 -2.46
N PRO A 39 16.42 5.54 -1.54
CA PRO A 39 16.42 4.12 -1.92
C PRO A 39 15.06 3.66 -2.50
N LEU A 40 13.95 4.22 -2.00
CA LEU A 40 12.61 3.90 -2.53
C LEU A 40 12.39 4.49 -3.92
N ALA A 41 12.93 5.68 -4.21
CA ALA A 41 12.87 6.29 -5.53
C ALA A 41 13.67 5.49 -6.56
N VAL A 42 14.88 5.04 -6.21
CA VAL A 42 15.69 4.15 -7.05
C VAL A 42 14.96 2.83 -7.32
N LYS A 43 14.40 2.20 -6.28
CA LYS A 43 13.59 0.97 -6.43
C LYS A 43 12.35 1.18 -7.30
N ARG A 44 11.66 2.33 -7.19
CA ARG A 44 10.55 2.68 -8.09
C ARG A 44 11.01 2.84 -9.53
N ALA A 45 12.13 3.53 -9.76
CA ALA A 45 12.70 3.74 -11.10
C ALA A 45 13.12 2.42 -11.76
N GLN A 46 13.61 1.45 -10.97
CA GLN A 46 13.89 0.08 -11.40
C GLN A 46 12.63 -0.78 -11.63
N GLY A 47 11.43 -0.20 -11.46
CA GLY A 47 10.16 -0.90 -11.66
C GLY A 47 9.77 -1.85 -10.52
N VAL A 48 10.48 -1.82 -9.38
CA VAL A 48 10.15 -2.65 -8.22
C VAL A 48 8.87 -2.12 -7.57
N LYS A 49 7.82 -2.95 -7.56
CA LYS A 49 6.59 -2.66 -6.85
C LYS A 49 6.84 -2.65 -5.34
N LEU A 50 6.81 -1.46 -4.74
CA LEU A 50 6.91 -1.27 -3.30
C LEU A 50 5.61 -1.69 -2.59
N GLY A 51 5.74 -2.28 -1.40
CA GLY A 51 4.63 -2.78 -0.59
C GLY A 51 4.51 -4.30 -0.57
N ARG A 52 3.57 -4.84 0.23
CA ARG A 52 3.32 -6.29 0.31
C ARG A 52 2.84 -6.79 -1.06
N PRO A 53 3.50 -7.80 -1.67
CA PRO A 53 3.05 -8.35 -2.93
C PRO A 53 1.65 -8.96 -2.75
N ALA A 54 0.66 -8.38 -3.43
CA ALA A 54 -0.68 -8.95 -3.51
C ALA A 54 -0.65 -10.14 -4.49
N VAL A 55 -0.18 -11.29 -4.01
CA VAL A 55 -0.03 -12.49 -4.84
C VAL A 55 -1.39 -13.18 -4.92
N LEU A 56 -2.20 -12.77 -5.89
CA LEU A 56 -3.28 -13.64 -6.35
C LEU A 56 -2.68 -14.72 -7.25
N SER A 57 -2.98 -15.99 -6.98
CA SER A 57 -2.42 -17.07 -7.79
C SER A 57 -2.83 -16.94 -9.26
N ALA A 58 -1.90 -17.24 -10.17
CA ALA A 58 -2.17 -17.18 -11.61
C ALA A 58 -3.36 -18.08 -12.03
N GLN A 59 -3.60 -19.15 -11.27
CA GLN A 59 -4.71 -20.08 -11.48
C GLN A 59 -6.07 -19.42 -11.21
N VAL A 60 -6.21 -18.66 -10.13
CA VAL A 60 -7.46 -17.95 -9.82
C VAL A 60 -7.78 -16.91 -10.89
N VAL A 61 -6.76 -16.20 -11.39
CA VAL A 61 -6.94 -15.24 -12.50
C VAL A 61 -7.35 -15.94 -13.79
N LYS A 62 -6.82 -17.13 -14.09
CA LYS A 62 -7.23 -17.94 -15.25
C LYS A 62 -8.68 -18.41 -15.10
N ARG A 63 -9.06 -18.91 -13.93
CA ARG A 63 -10.42 -19.36 -13.60
C ARG A 63 -11.45 -18.24 -13.82
N ILE A 64 -11.23 -17.06 -13.23
CA ILE A 64 -12.10 -15.88 -13.38
C ILE A 64 -12.34 -15.54 -14.87
N ARG A 65 -11.30 -15.63 -15.70
CA ARG A 65 -11.42 -15.35 -17.15
C ARG A 65 -12.18 -16.43 -17.89
N LYS A 66 -11.93 -17.70 -17.56
CA LYS A 66 -12.61 -18.84 -18.17
C LYS A 66 -14.11 -18.75 -17.89
N GLU A 67 -14.48 -18.54 -16.64
CA GLU A 67 -15.88 -18.40 -16.22
C GLU A 67 -16.54 -17.16 -16.83
N ARG A 68 -15.82 -16.04 -16.94
CA ARG A 68 -16.35 -14.85 -17.60
C ARG A 68 -16.58 -15.07 -19.10
N LYS A 69 -15.67 -15.77 -19.78
CA LYS A 69 -15.83 -16.14 -21.20
C LYS A 69 -16.98 -17.12 -21.41
N ALA A 70 -17.24 -17.99 -20.43
CA ALA A 70 -18.39 -18.88 -20.42
C ALA A 70 -19.73 -18.17 -20.12
N GLY A 71 -19.75 -16.83 -20.06
CA GLY A 71 -20.98 -16.05 -19.89
C GLY A 71 -21.42 -15.87 -18.44
N LYS A 72 -20.71 -16.40 -17.44
CA LYS A 72 -21.10 -16.24 -16.03
C LYS A 72 -21.13 -14.75 -15.63
N SER A 73 -22.11 -14.40 -14.81
CA SER A 73 -22.21 -13.07 -14.22
C SER A 73 -21.08 -12.85 -13.22
N LEU A 74 -20.65 -11.60 -13.04
CA LEU A 74 -19.57 -11.28 -12.09
C LEU A 74 -19.95 -11.61 -10.63
N ARG A 75 -21.25 -11.52 -10.30
CA ARG A 75 -21.78 -11.92 -9.00
C ARG A 75 -21.68 -13.43 -8.79
N ALA A 76 -22.02 -14.23 -9.80
CA ALA A 76 -21.89 -15.69 -9.72
C ALA A 76 -20.44 -16.12 -9.50
N ILE A 77 -19.50 -15.54 -10.25
CA ILE A 77 -18.06 -15.82 -10.10
C ILE A 77 -17.57 -15.45 -8.68
N ALA A 78 -18.02 -14.33 -8.12
CA ALA A 78 -17.68 -13.95 -6.74
C ALA A 78 -18.23 -14.93 -5.70
N ALA A 79 -19.49 -15.32 -5.85
CA ALA A 79 -20.14 -16.26 -4.95
C ALA A 79 -19.43 -17.62 -4.97
N GLU A 80 -19.13 -18.16 -6.17
CA GLU A 80 -18.42 -19.43 -6.33
C GLU A 80 -17.02 -19.40 -5.73
N LEU A 81 -16.23 -18.34 -5.99
CA LEU A 81 -14.89 -18.23 -5.41
C LEU A 81 -14.91 -18.11 -3.88
N THR A 82 -15.94 -17.47 -3.32
CA THR A 82 -16.14 -17.37 -1.87
C THR A 82 -16.55 -18.72 -1.29
N ALA A 83 -17.48 -19.42 -1.95
CA ALA A 83 -17.94 -20.76 -1.54
C ALA A 83 -16.80 -21.79 -1.58
N ASP A 84 -15.91 -21.70 -2.57
CA ASP A 84 -14.75 -22.57 -2.72
C ASP A 84 -13.58 -22.24 -1.77
N GLY A 85 -13.74 -21.26 -0.87
CA GLY A 85 -12.73 -20.87 0.10
C GLY A 85 -11.47 -20.23 -0.51
N VAL A 86 -11.56 -19.74 -1.75
CA VAL A 86 -10.42 -19.12 -2.42
C VAL A 86 -10.13 -17.77 -1.77
N LEU A 87 -8.93 -17.59 -1.23
CA LEU A 87 -8.53 -16.31 -0.65
C LEU A 87 -8.30 -15.24 -1.73
N THR A 88 -8.73 -14.02 -1.43
CA THR A 88 -8.45 -12.84 -2.27
C THR A 88 -6.96 -12.47 -2.24
N ALA A 89 -6.53 -11.57 -3.14
CA ALA A 89 -5.13 -11.12 -3.24
C ALA A 89 -4.56 -10.49 -1.94
N ARG A 90 -5.43 -10.07 -1.01
CA ARG A 90 -5.07 -9.50 0.30
C ARG A 90 -5.36 -10.46 1.46
N GLY A 91 -5.77 -11.70 1.19
CA GLY A 91 -6.09 -12.71 2.21
C GLY A 91 -7.50 -12.66 2.79
N GLY A 92 -8.39 -11.81 2.26
CA GLY A 92 -9.81 -11.81 2.65
C GLY A 92 -10.55 -13.02 2.07
N ALA A 93 -11.48 -13.59 2.84
CA ALA A 93 -12.27 -14.78 2.46
C ALA A 93 -13.42 -14.49 1.49
N VAL A 94 -13.91 -13.25 1.45
CA VAL A 94 -15.08 -12.87 0.63
C VAL A 94 -14.66 -12.18 -0.65
N TRP A 95 -15.17 -12.66 -1.79
CA TRP A 95 -14.97 -12.03 -3.09
C TRP A 95 -16.03 -10.96 -3.37
N GLN A 96 -15.56 -9.76 -3.71
CA GLN A 96 -16.41 -8.68 -4.20
C GLN A 96 -16.38 -8.57 -5.72
N VAL A 97 -17.51 -8.19 -6.32
CA VAL A 97 -17.64 -7.96 -7.77
C VAL A 97 -16.63 -6.93 -8.28
N SER A 98 -16.38 -5.86 -7.51
CA SER A 98 -15.43 -4.79 -7.86
C SER A 98 -14.00 -5.33 -8.01
N THR A 99 -13.60 -6.30 -7.19
CA THR A 99 -12.30 -6.98 -7.26
C THR A 99 -12.17 -7.78 -8.55
N ILE A 100 -13.21 -8.54 -8.91
CA ILE A 100 -13.25 -9.30 -10.17
C ILE A 100 -13.21 -8.36 -11.38
N GLN A 101 -13.96 -7.26 -11.35
CA GLN A 101 -13.91 -6.23 -12.40
C GLN A 101 -12.50 -5.66 -12.58
N LYS A 102 -11.82 -5.33 -11.48
CA LYS A 102 -10.42 -4.85 -11.52
C LYS A 102 -9.47 -5.89 -12.11
N ILE A 103 -9.63 -7.18 -11.77
CA ILE A 103 -8.81 -8.28 -12.31
C ILE A 103 -9.04 -8.49 -13.82
N LEU A 104 -10.29 -8.34 -14.28
CA LEU A 104 -10.63 -8.45 -15.70
C LEU A 104 -10.11 -7.23 -16.50
N LYS A 105 -10.30 -6.02 -15.97
CA LYS A 105 -9.78 -4.77 -16.57
C LYS A 105 -8.24 -4.76 -16.59
N GLY A 106 -7.59 -5.26 -15.54
CA GLY A 106 -6.14 -5.19 -15.34
C GLY A 106 -5.24 -6.00 -16.30
N LYS A 107 -5.77 -6.78 -17.26
CA LYS A 107 -4.96 -7.36 -18.37
C LYS A 107 -5.10 -6.64 -19.70
N GLN A 108 -5.92 -5.60 -19.84
CA GLN A 108 -5.86 -4.79 -21.06
C GLN A 108 -4.54 -4.00 -21.16
N ALA A 109 -3.86 -3.71 -20.04
CA ALA A 109 -2.65 -2.89 -20.02
C ALA A 109 -1.32 -3.61 -20.31
N ARG A 110 -1.27 -4.94 -20.47
CA ARG A 110 0.00 -5.69 -20.72
C ARG A 110 0.11 -6.30 -22.13
N LYS A 111 -0.81 -5.95 -23.04
CA LYS A 111 -0.81 -6.43 -24.44
C LYS A 111 -0.47 -5.34 -25.47
N ALA A 112 0.07 -4.20 -25.04
CA ALA A 112 0.49 -3.10 -25.93
C ALA A 112 1.99 -2.81 -25.78
N THR A 113 2.84 -3.80 -26.07
CA THR A 113 4.23 -3.58 -26.53
C THR A 113 4.61 -4.86 -27.25
N SER A 114 4.29 -4.88 -28.55
CA SER A 114 4.96 -5.70 -29.56
C SER A 114 6.18 -4.94 -30.06
#